data_AF-A0A6J4PBC2-F1
#
_entry.id   AF-A0A6J4PBC2-F1
#
_cell.length_a   1.000
_cell.length_b   1.000
_cell.length_c   1.000
_cell.angle_alpha   90.00
_cell.angle_beta   90.00
_cell.angle_gamma   90.00
#
_symmetry.space_group_name_H-M   'P 1'
#
loop_
_entity.id
_entity.type
_entity.pdbx_description
1 polymer ?
#
loop_
_entity_poly.entity_id
_entity_poly.type
_entity_poly.pdbx_seq_one_letter_code
_entity_poly.pdbx_strand_id
1 'polypeptide(L)'
;MGGRRAGREILEAAARLLVVDRGASMERIAEAAGVGRTTLHRHFRNREALIRAIAMDAIEECEAAIERARLEEGSVRGATE
;
A
#
# COMPACT_ATOMS: atom_id res chain seq x y z
N MET A 1 -6.30 13.14 -12.87
CA MET A 1 -5.26 12.13 -12.58
C MET A 1 -4.93 12.08 -11.07
N GLY A 2 -5.88 11.67 -10.22
CA GLY A 2 -5.69 11.63 -8.76
C GLY A 2 -6.11 10.33 -8.07
N GLY A 3 -6.78 9.42 -8.79
CA GLY A 3 -7.40 8.23 -8.19
C GLY A 3 -6.41 7.13 -7.75
N ARG A 4 -5.23 7.03 -8.38
CA ARG A 4 -4.22 6.02 -8.02
C ARG A 4 -3.45 6.40 -6.75
N ARG A 5 -3.16 7.68 -6.54
CA ARG A 5 -2.42 8.15 -5.35
C ARG A 5 -3.26 8.05 -4.09
N ALA A 6 -4.52 8.50 -4.18
CA ALA A 6 -5.48 8.39 -3.07
C ALA A 6 -5.73 6.92 -2.65
N GLY A 7 -5.69 5.98 -3.61
CA GLY A 7 -5.78 4.55 -3.30
C GLY A 7 -4.63 4.06 -2.43
N ARG A 8 -3.39 4.44 -2.74
CA ARG A 8 -2.19 4.02 -1.98
C ARG A 8 -2.16 4.59 -0.57
N GLU A 9 -2.50 5.88 -0.41
CA GLU A 9 -2.57 6.52 0.92
C GLU A 9 -3.58 5.82 1.84
N ILE A 10 -4.72 5.37 1.28
CA ILE A 10 -5.70 4.56 2.02
C ILE A 10 -5.11 3.21 2.44
N LEU A 11 -4.42 2.51 1.53
CA LEU A 11 -3.82 1.21 1.82
C LEU A 11 -2.77 1.30 2.95
N GLU A 12 -1.92 2.32 2.90
CA GLU A 12 -0.86 2.53 3.88
C GLU A 12 -1.42 2.85 5.27
N ALA A 13 -2.42 3.74 5.34
CA ALA A 13 -3.12 4.06 6.59
C ALA A 13 -3.86 2.84 7.16
N ALA A 14 -4.55 2.09 6.30
CA ALA A 14 -5.25 0.87 6.71
C ALA A 14 -4.28 -0.20 7.23
N ALA A 15 -3.16 -0.42 6.54
CA ALA A 15 -2.14 -1.39 6.96
C ALA A 15 -1.59 -1.04 8.35
N ARG A 16 -1.22 0.22 8.57
CA ARG A 16 -0.74 0.70 9.88
C ARG A 16 -1.77 0.47 10.99
N LEU A 17 -3.04 0.81 10.75
CA LEU A 17 -4.10 0.62 11.74
C LEU A 17 -4.33 -0.86 12.06
N LEU A 18 -4.35 -1.71 11.04
CA LEU A 18 -4.63 -3.14 11.20
C LEU A 18 -3.50 -3.91 11.91
N VAL A 19 -2.27 -3.39 11.91
CA VAL A 19 -1.18 -3.94 12.73
C VAL A 19 -1.46 -3.76 14.23
N VAL A 20 -2.03 -2.61 14.61
CA VAL A 20 -2.34 -2.29 16.01
C VAL A 20 -3.67 -2.90 16.44
N ASP A 21 -4.70 -2.83 15.58
CA ASP A 21 -6.04 -3.32 15.83
C ASP A 21 -6.57 -4.11 14.63
N ARG A 22 -6.44 -5.44 14.69
CA ARG A 22 -6.96 -6.35 13.65
C ARG A 22 -8.49 -6.32 13.53
N GLY A 23 -9.21 -5.80 14.52
CA GLY A 23 -10.67 -5.66 14.55
C GLY A 23 -11.17 -4.29 14.07
N ALA A 24 -10.28 -3.35 13.76
CA ALA A 24 -10.65 -1.97 13.40
C ALA A 24 -11.70 -1.93 12.28
N SER A 25 -12.79 -1.20 12.47
CA SER A 25 -13.89 -1.15 11.50
C SER A 25 -13.51 -0.42 10.21
N MET A 26 -14.29 -0.63 9.13
CA MET A 26 -14.14 0.14 7.89
C MET A 26 -14.28 1.66 8.11
N GLU A 27 -15.04 2.07 9.12
CA GLU A 27 -15.22 3.48 9.47
C GLU A 27 -13.97 4.07 10.11
N ARG A 28 -13.36 3.36 11.06
CA ARG A 28 -12.06 3.76 11.63
C ARG A 28 -10.95 3.78 10.60
N ILE A 29 -10.97 2.87 9.64
CA ILE A 29 -10.01 2.87 8.53
C ILE A 29 -10.17 4.12 7.67
N ALA A 30 -11.41 4.53 7.37
CA ALA A 30 -11.69 5.74 6.60
C ALA A 30 -11.16 6.99 7.32
N GLU A 31 -11.42 7.09 8.64
CA GLU A 31 -10.90 8.17 9.49
C GLU A 31 -9.37 8.19 9.51
N ALA A 32 -8.72 7.05 9.72
CA ALA A 32 -7.25 6.95 9.75
C ALA A 32 -6.61 7.32 8.41
N ALA A 33 -7.31 7.06 7.29
CA ALA A 33 -6.87 7.45 5.96
C ALA A 33 -7.25 8.90 5.57
N GLY A 34 -7.96 9.64 6.42
CA GLY A 34 -8.42 11.00 6.13
C GLY A 34 -9.44 11.09 4.99
N VAL A 35 -10.18 10.01 4.72
CA VAL A 35 -11.18 9.94 3.65
C VAL A 35 -12.59 9.69 4.18
N GLY A 36 -13.60 10.13 3.44
CA GLY A 36 -15.00 9.80 3.77
C GLY A 36 -15.33 8.32 3.51
N ARG A 37 -16.31 7.77 4.26
CA ARG A 37 -16.79 6.38 4.10
C ARG A 37 -17.21 6.06 2.66
N THR A 38 -17.90 6.97 1.97
CA THR A 38 -18.31 6.79 0.57
C THR A 38 -17.11 6.67 -0.36
N THR A 39 -16.06 7.46 -0.13
CA THR A 39 -14.81 7.38 -0.89
C THR A 39 -14.14 6.03 -0.65
N LEU A 40 -13.97 5.62 0.62
CA LEU A 40 -13.40 4.31 0.95
C LEU A 40 -14.18 3.17 0.28
N HIS A 41 -15.51 3.21 0.36
CA HIS A 41 -16.37 2.17 -0.22
C HIS A 41 -16.33 2.13 -1.75
N ARG A 42 -16.14 3.28 -2.42
CA ARG A 42 -15.93 3.34 -3.88
C ARG A 42 -14.63 2.67 -4.30
N HIS A 43 -13.58 2.76 -3.47
CA HIS A 43 -12.30 2.09 -3.71
C HIS A 43 -12.34 0.62 -3.29
N PHE A 44 -12.99 0.30 -2.17
CA PHE A 44 -13.03 -1.04 -1.59
C PHE A 44 -14.44 -1.39 -1.12
N ARG A 45 -15.08 -2.31 -1.85
CA ARG A 45 -16.48 -2.73 -1.60
C ARG A 45 -16.69 -3.38 -0.24
N ASN A 46 -15.66 -3.98 0.35
CA ASN A 46 -15.73 -4.59 1.67
C ASN A 46 -14.32 -4.71 2.29
N ARG A 47 -14.28 -5.13 3.56
CA ARG A 47 -13.03 -5.34 4.32
C ARG A 47 -12.10 -6.34 3.63
N GLU A 48 -12.65 -7.41 3.08
CA GLU A 48 -11.86 -8.46 2.45
C GLU A 48 -11.14 -7.95 1.19
N ALA A 49 -11.82 -7.14 0.37
CA ALA A 49 -11.24 -6.48 -0.80
C ALA A 49 -10.12 -5.51 -0.39
N LEU A 50 -10.30 -4.77 0.70
CA LEU A 50 -9.26 -3.91 1.25
C LEU A 50 -8.03 -4.72 1.71
N ILE A 51 -8.24 -5.79 2.49
CA ILE A 51 -7.15 -6.64 2.99
C ILE A 51 -6.37 -7.28 1.83
N ARG A 52 -7.06 -7.78 0.81
CA ARG A 52 -6.41 -8.29 -0.40
C ARG A 52 -5.59 -7.22 -1.10
N ALA A 53 -6.12 -6.01 -1.24
CA ALA A 53 -5.40 -4.91 -1.88
C ALA A 53 -4.16 -4.50 -1.08
N ILE A 54 -4.22 -4.50 0.26
CA ILE A 54 -3.05 -4.27 1.12
C ILE A 54 -1.99 -5.34 0.87
N ALA A 55 -2.39 -6.62 0.80
CA ALA A 55 -1.45 -7.71 0.56
C ALA A 55 -0.79 -7.61 -0.82
N MET A 56 -1.55 -7.24 -1.86
CA MET A 56 -1.01 -7.05 -3.21
C MET A 56 -0.04 -5.85 -3.28
N ASP A 57 -0.40 -4.72 -2.67
CA ASP A 57 0.47 -3.52 -2.61
C ASP A 57 1.79 -3.82 -1.89
N ALA A 58 1.75 -4.61 -0.82
CA ALA A 58 2.97 -5.05 -0.12
C ALA A 58 3.86 -5.95 -1.00
N ILE A 59 3.26 -6.86 -1.78
CA ILE A 59 4.00 -7.72 -2.72
C ILE A 59 4.66 -6.86 -3.81
N GLU A 60 3.90 -5.93 -4.42
CA GLU A 60 4.42 -5.02 -5.44
C GLU A 60 5.57 -4.15 -4.88
N GLU A 61 5.47 -3.68 -3.64
CA GLU A 61 6.53 -2.91 -2.98
C GLU A 61 7.79 -3.77 -2.72
N CYS A 62 7.62 -5.02 -2.31
CA CYS A 62 8.73 -5.97 -2.18
C CYS A 62 9.41 -6.26 -3.52
N GLU A 63 8.64 -6.51 -4.58
CA GLU A 63 9.18 -6.74 -5.94
C GLU A 63 9.96 -5.51 -6.43
N ALA A 64 9.41 -4.31 -6.25
CA ALA A 64 10.08 -3.07 -6.61
C ALA A 64 11.34 -2.80 -5.76
N ALA A 65 11.38 -3.23 -4.49
CA ALA A 65 12.57 -3.13 -3.65
C ALA A 65 13.67 -4.10 -4.11
N ILE A 66 13.30 -5.35 -4.45
CA ILE A 66 14.23 -6.35 -4.99
C ILE A 66 14.83 -5.86 -6.31
N GLU A 67 14.01 -5.31 -7.22
CA GLU A 67 14.51 -4.81 -8.49
C GLU A 67 15.46 -3.63 -8.32
N ARG A 68 15.16 -2.69 -7.39
CA ARG A 68 16.09 -1.60 -7.06
C ARG A 68 17.41 -2.11 -6.50
N ALA A 69 17.39 -3.10 -5.60
CA ALA A 69 18.60 -3.70 -5.05
C ALA A 69 19.45 -4.38 -6.15
N ARG A 70 18.82 -5.05 -7.12
CA ARG A 70 19.52 -5.64 -8.28
C ARG A 70 20.17 -4.58 -9.17
N LEU A 71 19.52 -3.44 -9.37
CA LEU A 71 20.09 -2.32 -10.13
C LEU A 71 21.29 -1.70 -9.42
N GLU A 72 21.27 -1.64 -8.08
CA GLU A 72 22.40 -1.19 -7.27
C GLU A 72 23.57 -2.20 -7.30
N GLU A 73 23.29 -3.50 -7.23
CA GLU A 73 24.30 -4.57 -7.38
C GLU A 73 24.91 -4.62 -8.80
N GLY A 74 24.14 -4.26 -9.83
CA GLY A 74 24.59 -4.13 -11.22
C GLY A 74 25.53 -2.96 -11.49
N SER A 75 25.71 -2.03 -10.54
CA SER A 75 26.59 -0.86 -10.69
C SER A 75 28.08 -1.18 -10.46
N VAL A 76 28.46 -2.39 -10.05
CA VAL A 76 29.85 -2.73 -9.67
C VAL A 76 30.79 -3.04 -10.85
N ARG A 77 30.44 -2.72 -12.11
CA ARG A 77 31.39 -2.98 -13.23
C ARG A 77 31.44 -1.89 -14.28
N GLY A 78 32.07 -0.78 -13.90
CA GLY A 78 32.65 0.21 -14.82
C GLY A 78 33.96 0.83 -14.31
N ALA A 79 34.50 0.36 -13.19
CA ALA A 79 35.73 0.89 -12.59
C ALA A 79 36.77 -0.23 -12.38
N THR A 80 37.12 -0.94 -13.45
CA THR A 80 38.40 -1.65 -13.53
C THR A 80 38.89 -1.59 -14.98
N GLU A 81 39.90 -0.74 -15.16
CA GLU A 81 40.98 -0.77 -16.17
C GLU A 81 40.66 -0.67 -17.66
#